data_AF-C4RDN4-F1
#
_entry.id   AF-C4RDN4-F1
#
_cell.length_a   1.000
_cell.length_b   1.000
_cell.length_c   1.000
_cell.angle_alpha   90.00
_cell.angle_beta   90.00
_cell.angle_gamma   90.00
#
_symmetry.space_group_name_H-M   'P 1'
#
loop_
_entity.id
_entity.type
_entity.pdbx_description
1 polymer ?
#
loop_
_entity_poly.entity_id
_entity_poly.type
_entity_poly.pdbx_seq_one_letter_code
_entity_poly.pdbx_strand_id
1 'polypeptide(L)'
;MARGLLGYRSLERFPMIGHGPDARERQAVEDDAGPRPRELRAPEDSRPPRLTVIVPTRNEAENIPVLMGRLAPLLVPLQAELLFVDDSNDGTDGVIAALSADAPVPVRMLHRPPEARAGGLGGAVLLGARHCRGEWVLVMDADLQHPPESAATLAAVAMRHDVDVVIGTRYAGKGSNAGLDGPLREVTSSGATRLVKAMFPRRLAT
;
A
#
# COMPACT_ATOMS: atom_id res chain seq x y z
N MET A 1 47.84 31.94 -5.52
CA MET A 1 46.99 30.84 -5.03
C MET A 1 45.54 31.11 -5.40
N ALA A 2 45.16 30.74 -6.62
CA ALA A 2 43.82 30.89 -7.16
C ALA A 2 43.29 29.49 -7.49
N ARG A 3 42.17 29.10 -6.88
CA ARG A 3 41.47 27.85 -7.19
C ARG A 3 40.74 28.02 -8.52
N GLY A 4 41.17 27.26 -9.52
CA GLY A 4 40.63 27.28 -10.87
C GLY A 4 39.25 26.63 -10.98
N LEU A 5 38.42 27.27 -11.80
CA LEU A 5 37.29 26.65 -12.49
C LEU A 5 37.79 25.50 -13.38
N LEU A 6 37.20 24.32 -13.22
CA LEU A 6 37.00 23.30 -14.26
C LEU A 6 35.63 22.71 -13.93
N GLY A 7 34.60 22.77 -14.77
CA GLY A 7 34.58 22.53 -16.20
C GLY A 7 33.46 21.51 -16.38
N TYR A 8 32.23 22.00 -16.59
CA TYR A 8 31.03 21.21 -16.82
C TYR A 8 31.24 20.38 -18.09
N ARG A 9 31.36 19.05 -17.96
CA ARG A 9 31.32 18.12 -19.09
C ARG A 9 30.05 17.28 -18.98
N SER A 10 29.11 17.63 -19.85
CA SER A 10 28.02 16.79 -20.34
C SER A 10 28.49 15.35 -20.55
N LEU A 11 27.95 14.42 -19.76
CA LEU A 11 27.86 13.00 -20.11
C LEU A 11 26.46 12.49 -19.73
N GLU A 12 25.61 12.55 -20.76
CA GLU A 12 24.73 11.46 -21.19
C GLU A 12 23.68 10.94 -20.18
N ARG A 13 22.45 11.44 -20.41
CA ARG A 13 21.18 10.70 -20.38
C ARG A 13 21.37 9.18 -20.22
N PHE A 14 21.21 8.70 -19.00
CA PHE A 14 20.78 7.32 -18.79
C PHE A 14 19.31 7.20 -19.23
N PRO A 15 18.95 6.09 -19.90
CA PRO A 15 17.64 5.91 -20.47
C PRO A 15 16.60 5.92 -19.35
N MET A 16 15.61 6.81 -19.50
CA MET A 16 14.31 6.64 -18.89
C MET A 16 13.90 5.18 -19.14
N ILE A 17 13.76 4.39 -18.08
CA ILE A 17 13.21 3.05 -18.19
C ILE A 17 11.80 3.22 -18.78
N GLY A 18 11.69 2.88 -20.07
CA GLY A 18 10.49 2.51 -20.80
C GLY A 18 9.46 3.62 -21.01
N HIS A 19 8.95 3.72 -22.24
CA HIS A 19 7.61 4.28 -22.48
C HIS A 19 6.64 3.74 -21.41
N GLY A 20 5.83 4.63 -20.81
CA GLY A 20 4.61 4.16 -20.15
C GLY A 20 3.85 3.26 -21.14
N PRO A 21 3.15 2.22 -20.64
CA PRO A 21 2.68 1.10 -21.45
C PRO A 21 2.07 1.59 -22.77
N ASP A 22 2.36 0.92 -23.88
CA ASP A 22 1.76 1.31 -25.16
C ASP A 22 0.22 1.15 -25.10
N ALA A 23 -0.53 1.70 -26.06
CA ALA A 23 -1.98 1.66 -26.00
C ALA A 23 -2.56 0.23 -25.95
N ARG A 24 -1.83 -0.78 -26.44
CA ARG A 24 -2.24 -2.19 -26.40
C ARG A 24 -1.90 -2.84 -25.06
N GLU A 25 -0.77 -2.49 -24.46
CA GLU A 25 -0.43 -2.87 -23.09
C GLU A 25 -1.37 -2.20 -22.08
N ARG A 26 -1.77 -0.95 -22.30
CA ARG A 26 -2.80 -0.27 -21.48
C ARG A 26 -4.14 -0.98 -21.61
N GLN A 27 -4.56 -1.30 -22.83
CA GLN A 27 -5.80 -2.03 -23.09
C GLN A 27 -5.74 -3.44 -22.47
N ALA A 28 -4.62 -4.16 -22.57
CA ALA A 28 -4.44 -5.47 -21.97
C ALA A 28 -4.40 -5.42 -20.43
N VAL A 29 -3.83 -4.37 -19.84
CA VAL A 29 -3.86 -4.12 -18.39
C VAL A 29 -5.26 -3.74 -17.92
N GLU A 30 -6.03 -2.97 -18.72
CA GLU A 30 -7.44 -2.66 -18.45
C GLU A 30 -8.34 -3.90 -18.58
N ASP A 31 -8.09 -4.76 -19.57
CA ASP A 31 -8.84 -5.99 -19.82
C ASP A 31 -8.49 -7.11 -18.80
N ASP A 32 -7.28 -7.10 -18.23
CA ASP A 32 -6.82 -8.00 -17.14
C ASP A 32 -6.99 -7.40 -15.73
N ALA A 33 -7.56 -6.19 -15.61
CA ALA A 33 -7.67 -5.48 -14.32
C ALA A 33 -8.54 -6.25 -13.30
N GLY A 34 -9.47 -7.08 -13.78
CA GLY A 34 -10.43 -7.79 -12.92
C GLY A 34 -11.67 -6.95 -12.63
N PRO A 35 -12.47 -7.31 -11.61
CA PRO A 35 -13.69 -6.57 -11.28
C PRO A 35 -13.36 -5.15 -10.82
N ARG A 36 -14.15 -4.16 -11.24
CA ARG A 36 -13.97 -2.78 -10.79
C ARG A 36 -14.37 -2.64 -9.32
N PRO A 37 -13.63 -1.87 -8.51
CA PRO A 37 -14.02 -1.56 -7.14
C PRO A 37 -15.36 -0.83 -7.09
N ARG A 38 -16.20 -1.17 -6.13
CA ARG A 38 -17.38 -0.40 -5.77
C ARG A 38 -16.94 0.88 -5.06
N GLU A 39 -17.40 2.02 -5.56
CA GLU A 39 -17.27 3.32 -4.88
C GLU A 39 -18.27 3.35 -3.71
N LEU A 40 -17.77 3.34 -2.48
CA LEU A 40 -18.60 3.42 -1.28
C LEU A 40 -18.69 4.87 -0.77
N ARG A 41 -17.60 5.64 -0.93
CA ARG A 41 -17.59 7.08 -0.74
C ARG A 41 -16.69 7.74 -1.77
N ALA A 42 -17.27 8.64 -2.56
CA ALA A 42 -16.56 9.43 -3.55
C ALA A 42 -15.70 10.52 -2.88
N PRO A 43 -14.62 10.98 -3.54
CA PRO A 43 -13.86 12.13 -3.08
C PRO A 43 -14.67 13.42 -3.16
N GLU A 44 -14.41 14.35 -2.23
CA GLU A 44 -15.03 15.68 -2.22
C GLU A 44 -14.49 16.59 -3.32
N ASP A 45 -13.26 16.34 -3.77
CA ASP A 45 -12.65 17.02 -4.90
C ASP A 45 -12.32 16.05 -6.04
N SER A 46 -12.07 16.59 -7.23
CA SER A 46 -11.76 15.80 -8.42
C SER A 46 -10.27 15.47 -8.57
N ARG A 47 -9.43 15.73 -7.54
CA ARG A 47 -8.01 15.41 -7.61
C ARG A 47 -7.79 13.93 -7.30
N PRO A 48 -6.87 13.25 -8.00
CA PRO A 48 -6.52 11.89 -7.62
C PRO A 48 -5.90 11.89 -6.22
N PRO A 49 -6.12 10.84 -5.41
CA PRO A 49 -5.48 10.70 -4.12
C PRO A 49 -3.96 10.62 -4.29
N ARG A 50 -3.20 11.03 -3.28
CA ARG A 50 -1.73 10.86 -3.25
C ARG A 50 -1.34 9.47 -2.75
N LEU A 51 -2.19 8.85 -1.95
CA LEU A 51 -1.96 7.55 -1.31
C LEU A 51 -3.21 6.67 -1.44
N THR A 52 -3.03 5.43 -1.87
CA THR A 52 -4.04 4.38 -1.68
C THR A 52 -3.60 3.49 -0.53
N VAL A 53 -4.43 3.39 0.50
CA VAL A 53 -4.24 2.40 1.58
C VAL A 53 -5.08 1.17 1.25
N ILE A 54 -4.41 0.08 0.91
CA ILE A 54 -5.02 -1.23 0.70
C ILE A 54 -5.21 -1.90 2.05
N VAL A 55 -6.44 -2.30 2.34
CA VAL A 55 -6.80 -3.04 3.56
C VAL A 55 -7.42 -4.38 3.16
N PRO A 56 -6.62 -5.46 3.09
CA PRO A 56 -7.15 -6.80 2.91
C PRO A 56 -7.97 -7.23 4.13
N THR A 57 -9.16 -7.80 3.91
CA THR A 57 -10.06 -8.22 4.99
C THR A 57 -10.56 -9.64 4.78
N ARG A 58 -10.68 -10.40 5.87
CA ARG A 58 -11.32 -11.72 5.87
C ARG A 58 -11.92 -12.04 7.23
N ASN A 59 -13.24 -11.96 7.32
CA ASN A 59 -14.02 -12.14 8.53
C ASN A 59 -13.61 -11.17 9.65
N GLU A 60 -13.60 -9.87 9.32
CA GLU A 60 -13.06 -8.79 10.16
C GLU A 60 -14.16 -7.81 10.60
N ALA A 61 -15.43 -8.20 10.51
CA ALA A 61 -16.59 -7.34 10.75
C ALA A 61 -16.52 -6.58 12.09
N GLU A 62 -15.98 -7.21 13.14
CA GLU A 62 -15.81 -6.60 14.47
C GLU A 62 -14.65 -5.59 14.54
N ASN A 63 -13.61 -5.78 13.74
CA ASN A 63 -12.41 -4.94 13.74
C ASN A 63 -12.57 -3.69 12.86
N ILE A 64 -13.34 -3.77 11.78
CA ILE A 64 -13.55 -2.67 10.83
C ILE A 64 -13.98 -1.35 11.49
N PRO A 65 -14.97 -1.30 12.41
CA PRO A 65 -15.38 -0.05 13.04
C PRO A 65 -14.23 0.65 13.77
N VAL A 66 -13.44 -0.12 14.52
CA VAL A 66 -12.30 0.41 15.30
C VAL A 66 -11.17 0.83 14.36
N LEU A 67 -10.85 0.01 13.36
CA LEU A 67 -9.82 0.30 12.37
C LEU A 67 -10.15 1.59 11.62
N MET A 68 -11.34 1.67 11.04
CA MET A 68 -11.74 2.80 10.22
C MET A 68 -11.87 4.09 11.04
N GLY A 69 -12.41 4.01 12.26
CA GLY A 69 -12.53 5.14 13.17
C GLY A 69 -11.18 5.73 13.58
N ARG A 70 -10.11 4.92 13.65
CA ARG A 70 -8.75 5.38 13.96
C ARG A 70 -7.96 5.77 12.72
N LEU A 71 -8.07 5.01 11.65
CA LEU A 71 -7.26 5.18 10.44
C LEU A 71 -7.76 6.34 9.57
N ALA A 72 -9.06 6.42 9.29
CA ALA A 72 -9.59 7.38 8.33
C ALA A 72 -9.27 8.85 8.67
N PRO A 73 -9.37 9.32 9.93
CA PRO A 73 -8.99 10.69 10.28
C PRO A 73 -7.50 11.01 10.03
N LEU A 74 -6.62 10.02 10.20
CA LEU A 74 -5.17 10.17 9.97
C LEU A 74 -4.82 10.29 8.48
N LEU A 75 -5.71 9.81 7.61
CA LEU A 75 -5.54 9.78 6.16
C LEU A 75 -5.97 11.09 5.46
N VAL A 76 -6.84 11.88 6.10
CA VAL A 76 -7.29 13.19 5.60
C VAL A 76 -6.12 14.12 5.22
N PRO A 77 -5.15 14.43 6.11
CA PRO A 77 -4.06 15.33 5.76
C PRO A 77 -3.11 14.77 4.69
N LEU A 78 -3.16 13.46 4.43
CA LEU A 78 -2.33 12.78 3.45
C LEU A 78 -2.97 12.75 2.06
N GLN A 79 -4.20 13.26 1.89
CA GLN A 79 -4.99 13.15 0.66
C GLN A 79 -5.07 11.69 0.19
N ALA A 80 -5.38 10.79 1.12
CA ALA A 80 -5.40 9.36 0.87
C ALA A 80 -6.82 8.82 0.69
N GLU A 81 -6.92 7.67 0.03
CA GLU A 81 -8.14 6.85 -0.05
C GLU A 81 -7.95 5.50 0.66
N LEU A 82 -9.06 4.89 1.06
CA LEU A 82 -9.11 3.50 1.54
C LEU A 82 -9.63 2.58 0.44
N LEU A 83 -8.91 1.50 0.18
CA LEU A 83 -9.33 0.42 -0.70
C LEU A 83 -9.38 -0.89 0.08
N PHE A 84 -10.59 -1.31 0.45
CA PHE A 84 -10.80 -2.62 1.04
C PHE A 84 -10.77 -3.71 -0.02
N VAL A 85 -10.07 -4.81 0.25
CA VAL A 85 -10.10 -6.01 -0.58
C VAL A 85 -10.60 -7.16 0.28
N ASP A 86 -11.88 -7.48 0.13
CA ASP A 86 -12.63 -8.32 1.04
C ASP A 86 -12.81 -9.75 0.54
N ASP A 87 -12.40 -10.70 1.37
CA ASP A 87 -12.53 -12.15 1.17
C ASP A 87 -13.53 -12.78 2.16
N SER A 88 -14.39 -11.97 2.76
CA SER A 88 -15.24 -12.39 3.87
C SER A 88 -16.50 -13.12 3.38
N ASN A 89 -17.11 -13.90 4.27
CA ASN A 89 -18.44 -14.48 4.02
C ASN A 89 -19.41 -14.21 5.20
N ASP A 90 -19.02 -13.32 6.11
CA ASP A 90 -19.66 -13.08 7.41
C ASP A 90 -20.36 -11.71 7.49
N GLY A 91 -20.44 -10.97 6.39
CA GLY A 91 -21.03 -9.63 6.34
C GLY A 91 -20.06 -8.49 6.60
N THR A 92 -18.75 -8.74 6.68
CA THR A 92 -17.71 -7.69 6.76
C THR A 92 -17.87 -6.63 5.67
N ASP A 93 -18.21 -7.02 4.44
CA ASP A 93 -18.50 -6.13 3.31
C ASP A 93 -19.65 -5.16 3.58
N GLY A 94 -20.72 -5.65 4.23
CA GLY A 94 -21.87 -4.84 4.66
C GLY A 94 -21.48 -3.82 5.73
N VAL A 95 -20.64 -4.22 6.69
CA VAL A 95 -20.12 -3.32 7.73
C VAL A 95 -19.25 -2.21 7.12
N ILE A 96 -18.35 -2.58 6.21
CA ILE A 96 -17.51 -1.61 5.47
C ILE A 96 -18.40 -0.62 4.71
N ALA A 97 -19.40 -1.11 3.97
CA ALA A 97 -20.31 -0.26 3.20
C ALA A 97 -21.10 0.71 4.07
N ALA A 98 -21.62 0.25 5.21
CA ALA A 98 -22.37 1.09 6.15
C ALA A 98 -21.51 2.22 6.73
N LEU A 99 -20.30 1.90 7.17
CA LEU A 99 -19.40 2.88 7.78
C LEU A 99 -18.85 3.88 6.75
N SER A 100 -18.60 3.43 5.53
CA SER A 100 -18.02 4.27 4.46
C SER A 100 -18.85 5.52 4.15
N ALA A 101 -20.17 5.47 4.36
CA ALA A 101 -21.08 6.58 4.09
C ALA A 101 -20.66 7.87 4.82
N ASP A 102 -20.12 7.76 6.04
CA ASP A 102 -19.72 8.89 6.89
C ASP A 102 -18.20 9.05 7.02
N ALA A 103 -17.41 8.27 6.26
CA ALA A 103 -15.96 8.33 6.33
C ALA A 103 -15.42 9.71 5.86
N PRO A 104 -14.39 10.28 6.53
CA PRO A 104 -13.83 11.58 6.13
C PRO A 104 -12.90 11.49 4.90
N VAL A 105 -12.73 10.30 4.32
CA VAL A 105 -11.88 10.02 3.16
C VAL A 105 -12.65 9.20 2.13
N PRO A 106 -12.21 9.18 0.86
CA PRO A 106 -12.81 8.29 -0.14
C PRO A 106 -12.61 6.83 0.27
N VAL A 107 -13.65 6.01 0.06
CA VAL A 107 -13.63 4.58 0.36
C VAL A 107 -14.12 3.78 -0.83
N ARG A 108 -13.33 2.78 -1.20
CA ARG A 108 -13.63 1.82 -2.27
C ARG A 108 -13.50 0.41 -1.74
N MET A 109 -14.19 -0.52 -2.39
CA MET A 109 -14.15 -1.93 -1.99
C MET A 109 -14.15 -2.86 -3.20
N LEU A 110 -13.31 -3.88 -3.13
CA LEU A 110 -13.31 -5.04 -4.01
C LEU A 110 -13.69 -6.26 -3.17
N HIS A 111 -14.81 -6.90 -3.48
CA HIS A 111 -15.15 -8.17 -2.84
C HIS A 111 -14.74 -9.32 -3.77
N ARG A 112 -13.98 -10.28 -3.25
CA ARG A 112 -13.56 -11.48 -3.98
C ARG A 112 -14.41 -12.67 -3.54
N PRO A 113 -15.24 -13.24 -4.42
CA PRO A 113 -15.99 -14.46 -4.10
C PRO A 113 -15.02 -15.62 -3.88
N PRO A 114 -15.43 -16.71 -3.18
CA PRO A 114 -14.56 -17.82 -2.81
C PRO A 114 -13.67 -18.37 -3.92
N GLU A 115 -14.20 -18.50 -5.14
CA GLU A 115 -13.51 -18.97 -6.35
C GLU A 115 -12.42 -18.03 -6.86
N ALA A 116 -12.45 -16.75 -6.47
CA ALA A 116 -11.50 -15.72 -6.88
C ALA A 116 -10.42 -15.42 -5.81
N ARG A 117 -10.37 -16.19 -4.71
CA ARG A 117 -9.42 -15.99 -3.59
C ARG A 117 -8.07 -16.67 -3.79
N ALA A 118 -7.69 -16.93 -5.05
CA ALA A 118 -6.37 -17.45 -5.38
C ALA A 118 -5.26 -16.55 -4.80
N GLY A 119 -4.23 -17.17 -4.23
CA GLY A 119 -3.12 -16.45 -3.60
C GLY A 119 -3.42 -15.83 -2.23
N GLY A 120 -4.62 -16.01 -1.67
CA GLY A 120 -4.98 -15.55 -0.32
C GLY A 120 -4.71 -14.05 -0.13
N LEU A 121 -4.09 -13.69 1.00
CA LEU A 121 -3.72 -12.31 1.33
C LEU A 121 -2.86 -11.64 0.24
N GLY A 122 -1.85 -12.34 -0.27
CA GLY A 122 -0.99 -11.80 -1.34
C GLY A 122 -1.76 -11.53 -2.63
N GLY A 123 -2.74 -12.39 -2.94
CA GLY A 123 -3.67 -12.16 -4.06
C GLY A 123 -4.56 -10.94 -3.85
N ALA A 124 -5.04 -10.70 -2.61
CA ALA A 124 -5.85 -9.53 -2.29
C ALA A 124 -5.03 -8.25 -2.44
N VAL A 125 -3.81 -8.25 -1.90
CA VAL A 125 -2.89 -7.12 -2.03
C VAL A 125 -2.57 -6.83 -3.48
N LEU A 126 -2.30 -7.86 -4.29
CA LEU A 126 -2.01 -7.69 -5.72
C LEU A 126 -3.22 -7.13 -6.49
N LEU A 127 -4.43 -7.63 -6.22
CA LEU A 127 -5.65 -7.12 -6.83
C LEU A 127 -5.90 -5.65 -6.42
N GLY A 128 -5.69 -5.31 -5.15
CA GLY A 128 -5.78 -3.95 -4.66
C GLY A 128 -4.77 -3.03 -5.34
N ALA A 129 -3.52 -3.48 -5.48
CA ALA A 129 -2.43 -2.73 -6.10
C ALA A 129 -2.76 -2.38 -7.57
N ARG A 130 -3.39 -3.31 -8.31
CA ARG A 130 -3.86 -3.06 -9.69
C ARG A 130 -4.93 -1.95 -9.79
N HIS A 131 -5.62 -1.66 -8.71
CA HIS A 131 -6.72 -0.69 -8.66
C HIS A 131 -6.40 0.58 -7.85
N CYS A 132 -5.16 0.73 -7.39
CA CYS A 132 -4.72 1.93 -6.69
C CYS A 132 -4.76 3.14 -7.61
N ARG A 133 -5.16 4.29 -7.05
CA ARG A 133 -5.13 5.59 -7.74
C ARG A 133 -4.02 6.50 -7.22
N GLY A 134 -3.52 6.21 -6.02
CA GLY A 134 -2.45 6.95 -5.38
C GLY A 134 -1.11 6.76 -6.06
N GLU A 135 -0.27 7.80 -6.00
CA GLU A 135 1.15 7.73 -6.32
C GLU A 135 1.88 6.75 -5.38
N TRP A 136 1.46 6.76 -4.11
CA TRP A 136 1.92 5.83 -3.08
C TRP A 136 0.88 4.75 -2.81
N VAL A 137 1.36 3.55 -2.50
CA VAL A 137 0.53 2.44 -2.05
C VAL A 137 1.04 1.99 -0.69
N LEU A 138 0.12 1.90 0.28
CA LEU A 138 0.39 1.34 1.60
C LEU A 138 -0.52 0.14 1.82
N VAL A 139 0.05 -0.94 2.36
CA VAL A 139 -0.72 -2.14 2.74
C VAL A 139 -0.78 -2.20 4.25
N MET A 140 -1.98 -2.37 4.79
CA MET A 140 -2.22 -2.52 6.23
C MET A 140 -3.25 -3.62 6.47
N ASP A 141 -2.94 -4.54 7.37
CA ASP A 141 -3.89 -5.59 7.80
C ASP A 141 -5.02 -5.00 8.65
N ALA A 142 -6.17 -5.67 8.63
CA ALA A 142 -7.38 -5.22 9.33
C ALA A 142 -7.48 -5.68 10.81
N ASP A 143 -6.55 -6.50 11.28
CA ASP A 143 -6.60 -7.22 12.56
C ASP A 143 -6.25 -6.39 13.81
N LEU A 144 -5.99 -5.09 13.66
CA LEU A 144 -5.58 -4.14 14.70
C LEU A 144 -4.26 -4.48 15.43
N GLN A 145 -3.51 -5.51 15.00
CA GLN A 145 -2.19 -5.82 15.58
C GLN A 145 -1.17 -4.75 15.23
N HIS A 146 -1.37 -4.08 14.10
CA HIS A 146 -0.61 -2.92 13.67
C HIS A 146 -1.39 -1.64 14.01
N PRO A 147 -0.85 -0.73 14.83
CA PRO A 147 -1.53 0.51 15.15
C PRO A 147 -1.71 1.36 13.87
N PRO A 148 -2.93 1.85 13.57
CA PRO A 148 -3.21 2.74 12.43
C PRO A 148 -2.27 3.95 12.32
N GLU A 149 -1.77 4.44 13.45
CA GLU A 149 -0.82 5.56 13.55
C GLU A 149 0.52 5.25 12.88
N SER A 150 0.93 3.98 12.86
CA SER A 150 2.12 3.55 12.12
C SER A 150 1.94 3.71 10.62
N ALA A 151 0.76 3.42 10.07
CA ALA A 151 0.49 3.59 8.65
C ALA A 151 0.63 5.07 8.23
N ALA A 152 0.05 5.98 9.01
CA ALA A 152 0.19 7.42 8.78
C ALA A 152 1.65 7.88 8.87
N THR A 153 2.42 7.34 9.82
CA THR A 153 3.85 7.67 9.98
C THR A 153 4.66 7.20 8.78
N LEU A 154 4.48 5.96 8.34
CA LEU A 154 5.17 5.39 7.17
C LEU A 154 4.85 6.16 5.89
N ALA A 155 3.57 6.49 5.68
CA ALA A 155 3.14 7.29 4.55
C ALA A 155 3.77 8.69 4.56
N ALA A 156 3.83 9.35 5.72
CA ALA A 156 4.45 10.65 5.86
C ALA A 156 5.96 10.62 5.56
N VAL A 157 6.66 9.56 5.97
CA VAL A 157 8.08 9.35 5.63
C VAL A 157 8.23 9.15 4.12
N ALA A 158 7.46 8.25 3.53
CA ALA A 158 7.50 7.97 2.09
C ALA A 158 7.29 9.26 1.26
N MET A 159 6.28 10.05 1.61
CA MET A 159 5.94 11.28 0.88
C MET A 159 6.91 12.45 1.07
N ARG A 160 7.79 12.42 2.09
CA ARG A 160 8.73 13.51 2.40
C ARG A 160 10.15 13.21 1.93
N HIS A 161 10.48 11.94 1.71
CA HIS A 161 11.82 11.51 1.39
C HIS A 161 11.88 10.93 -0.02
N ASP A 162 13.03 11.09 -0.69
CA ASP A 162 13.31 10.48 -2.00
C ASP A 162 13.69 9.01 -1.80
N VAL A 163 12.67 8.19 -1.52
CA VAL A 163 12.77 6.75 -1.25
C VAL A 163 11.84 6.00 -2.18
N ASP A 164 12.14 4.74 -2.51
CA ASP A 164 11.21 3.92 -3.30
C ASP A 164 10.26 3.12 -2.40
N VAL A 165 10.72 2.73 -1.21
CA VAL A 165 10.01 1.81 -0.30
C VAL A 165 10.29 2.19 1.16
N VAL A 166 9.25 2.16 1.98
CA VAL A 166 9.32 2.29 3.43
C VAL A 166 8.73 1.03 4.06
N ILE A 167 9.44 0.43 5.02
CA ILE A 167 9.01 -0.82 5.67
C ILE A 167 8.82 -0.56 7.15
N GLY A 168 7.58 -0.74 7.64
CA GLY A 168 7.32 -0.83 9.07
C GLY A 168 7.90 -2.13 9.63
N THR A 169 8.96 -2.04 10.42
CA THR A 169 9.58 -3.20 11.06
C THR A 169 9.50 -3.08 12.58
N ARG A 170 9.21 -4.21 13.24
CA ARG A 170 9.29 -4.32 14.70
C ARG A 170 10.75 -4.36 15.20
N TYR A 171 11.72 -4.46 14.29
CA TYR A 171 13.13 -4.76 14.59
C TYR A 171 14.10 -3.58 14.39
N ALA A 172 13.62 -2.36 14.08
CA ALA A 172 14.47 -1.18 13.89
C ALA A 172 14.92 -0.48 15.19
N GLY A 173 14.52 -0.99 16.36
CA GLY A 173 14.98 -0.55 17.69
C GLY A 173 15.13 -1.74 18.64
N LYS A 174 15.62 -1.51 19.88
CA LYS A 174 15.88 -2.53 20.94
C LYS A 174 14.63 -3.35 21.35
N GLY A 175 14.04 -4.10 20.43
CA GLY A 175 12.95 -5.02 20.65
C GLY A 175 13.54 -6.39 20.99
N SER A 176 13.44 -6.76 22.27
CA SER A 176 13.92 -8.02 22.81
C SER A 176 13.17 -9.21 22.21
N ASN A 177 13.91 -10.22 21.75
CA ASN A 177 13.42 -11.52 21.28
C ASN A 177 12.94 -12.40 22.45
N ALA A 178 11.88 -11.99 23.15
CA ALA A 178 11.22 -12.89 24.10
C ALA A 178 10.01 -13.53 23.41
N GLY A 179 10.21 -14.68 22.75
CA GLY A 179 9.13 -15.66 22.62
C GLY A 179 8.89 -16.38 21.28
N LEU A 180 9.74 -16.32 20.26
CA LEU A 180 9.49 -17.04 19.00
C LEU A 180 10.75 -17.73 18.44
N ASP A 181 11.25 -18.71 19.18
CA ASP A 181 12.35 -19.58 18.74
C ASP A 181 11.82 -20.68 17.78
N GLY A 182 11.99 -20.44 16.48
CA GLY A 182 11.70 -21.40 15.43
C GLY A 182 12.65 -21.20 14.24
N PRO A 183 13.58 -22.14 13.93
CA PRO A 183 14.63 -21.97 12.91
C PRO A 183 14.13 -21.79 11.47
N LEU A 184 12.81 -21.90 11.23
CA LEU A 184 12.23 -21.99 9.90
C LEU A 184 11.65 -20.66 9.37
N ARG A 185 11.62 -19.58 10.17
CA ARG A 185 11.06 -18.29 9.73
C ARG A 185 12.11 -17.20 9.45
N GLU A 186 13.35 -17.40 9.88
CA GLU A 186 14.43 -16.41 9.72
C GLU A 186 15.07 -16.43 8.31
N VAL A 187 15.00 -17.59 7.64
CA VAL A 187 15.56 -17.80 6.30
C VAL A 187 14.66 -17.22 5.19
N THR A 188 13.35 -17.14 5.39
CA THR A 188 12.41 -16.59 4.38
C THR A 188 12.35 -15.06 4.41
N SER A 189 12.42 -14.44 5.59
CA SER A 189 12.36 -12.97 5.74
C SER A 189 13.63 -12.27 5.22
N SER A 190 14.80 -12.86 5.48
CA SER A 190 16.09 -12.30 5.05
C SER A 190 16.27 -12.34 3.52
N GLY A 191 15.75 -13.38 2.87
CA GLY A 191 15.77 -13.52 1.41
C GLY A 191 14.83 -12.53 0.71
N ALA A 192 13.59 -12.42 1.18
CA ALA A 192 12.62 -11.46 0.64
C ALA A 192 13.10 -10.01 0.81
N THR A 193 13.67 -9.68 1.98
CA THR A 193 14.26 -8.36 2.22
C THR A 193 15.39 -8.07 1.23
N ARG A 194 16.31 -9.02 1.01
CA ARG A 194 17.42 -8.85 0.03
C ARG A 194 16.92 -8.70 -1.40
N LEU A 195 15.87 -9.42 -1.80
CA LEU A 195 15.26 -9.28 -3.12
C LEU A 195 14.63 -7.90 -3.30
N VAL A 196 13.88 -7.42 -2.30
CA VAL A 196 13.35 -6.05 -2.29
C VAL A 196 14.49 -5.03 -2.39
N LYS A 197 15.58 -5.19 -1.62
CA LYS A 197 16.75 -4.28 -1.73
C LYS A 197 17.41 -4.30 -3.11
N ALA A 198 17.39 -5.45 -3.80
CA ALA A 198 17.95 -5.59 -5.13
C ALA A 198 17.03 -5.00 -6.23
N MET A 199 15.72 -5.09 -6.05
CA MET A 199 14.71 -4.57 -6.99
C MET A 199 14.45 -3.07 -6.83
N PHE A 200 14.68 -2.50 -5.65
CA PHE A 200 14.51 -1.07 -5.34
C PHE A 200 15.84 -0.44 -4.94
N PRO A 201 16.73 -0.13 -5.91
CA PRO A 201 18.08 0.35 -5.63
C PRO A 201 18.13 1.79 -5.08
N ARG A 202 17.03 2.57 -5.07
CA ARG A 202 17.03 3.91 -4.46
C ARG A 202 16.41 3.88 -3.06
N ARG A 203 17.33 3.85 -2.10
CA ARG A 203 17.17 4.35 -0.72
C ARG A 203 15.96 3.77 0.03
N LEU A 204 16.17 2.63 0.66
CA LEU A 204 15.28 2.12 1.72
C LEU A 204 15.40 3.01 2.96
N ALA A 205 14.30 3.62 3.38
CA ALA A 205 14.17 4.16 4.73
C ALA A 205 13.52 3.10 5.63
N THR A 206 14.05 2.97 6.85
CA THR A 206 13.55 2.04 7.88
C THR A 206 12.95 2.85 9.02
#